data_AF-A0A6B0T880-F1
#
_entry.id   AF-A0A6B0T880-F1
#
_cell.length_a   1.000
_cell.length_b   1.000
_cell.length_c   1.000
_cell.angle_alpha   90.00
_cell.angle_beta   90.00
_cell.angle_gamma   90.00
#
_symmetry.space_group_name_H-M   'P 1'
#
loop_
_entity.id
_entity.type
_entity.pdbx_description
1 polymer ?
#
loop_
_entity_poly.entity_id
_entity_poly.type
_entity_poly.pdbx_seq_one_letter_code
_entity_poly.pdbx_strand_id
1 'polypeptide(L)'
;MSVRSGPGNSAVARGAFAGAVAYLLGLGVIAAAEFTGLHPSGGVWARTSGGVGHLFVHMVAHLPVWEFTVQWTMLPYTGLFAVFLLAAGFAVGTASDTDADAFRVGRAVVVGYAPLTLAASIALVLSGGAITAVRMVAPTVLVGVFVPALFGGLGAVAAARVAPTAAGEP
;
A
#
# COMPACT_ATOMS: atom_id res chain seq x y z
N MET A 1 10.01 -34.32 -4.98
CA MET A 1 10.08 -33.58 -3.70
C MET A 1 8.80 -32.76 -3.59
N SER A 2 7.79 -33.27 -2.87
CA SER A 2 6.50 -32.60 -2.72
C SER A 2 6.63 -31.53 -1.64
N VAL A 3 6.66 -30.25 -2.05
CA VAL A 3 6.54 -29.13 -1.11
C VAL A 3 5.09 -29.13 -0.64
N ARG A 4 4.82 -29.69 0.54
CA ARG A 4 3.53 -29.52 1.20
C ARG A 4 3.34 -28.02 1.47
N SER A 5 2.47 -27.39 0.70
CA SER A 5 1.94 -26.07 1.00
C SER A 5 1.10 -26.17 2.27
N GLY A 6 1.74 -25.97 3.42
CA GLY A 6 1.04 -25.89 4.70
C GLY A 6 0.04 -24.72 4.70
N PRO A 7 -0.98 -24.75 5.59
CA PRO A 7 -1.97 -23.68 5.71
C PRO A 7 -1.37 -22.27 5.89
N GLY A 8 -0.16 -22.17 6.45
CA GLY A 8 0.56 -20.91 6.60
C GLY A 8 1.03 -20.28 5.28
N ASN A 9 1.32 -21.08 4.25
CA ASN A 9 1.81 -20.57 2.96
C ASN A 9 0.68 -19.92 2.14
N SER A 10 -0.57 -20.39 2.28
CA SER A 10 -1.71 -19.81 1.55
C SER A 10 -2.11 -18.44 2.11
N ALA A 11 -2.02 -18.23 3.43
CA ALA A 11 -2.30 -16.93 4.05
C ALA A 11 -1.28 -15.86 3.65
N VAL A 12 0.02 -16.21 3.66
CA VAL A 12 1.09 -15.29 3.24
C VAL A 12 0.96 -14.95 1.75
N ALA A 13 0.70 -15.95 0.90
CA ALA A 13 0.51 -15.72 -0.53
C ALA A 13 -0.70 -14.81 -0.83
N ARG A 14 -1.82 -15.01 -0.13
CA ARG A 14 -3.01 -14.14 -0.25
C ARG A 14 -2.71 -12.72 0.22
N GLY A 15 -2.03 -12.55 1.35
CA GLY A 15 -1.61 -11.24 1.82
C GLY A 15 -0.69 -10.53 0.84
N ALA A 16 0.32 -11.24 0.32
CA ALA A 16 1.22 -10.68 -0.68
C ALA A 16 0.47 -10.28 -1.95
N PHE A 17 -0.43 -11.12 -2.45
CA PHE A 17 -1.26 -10.76 -3.60
C PHE A 17 -2.13 -9.53 -3.32
N ALA A 18 -2.82 -9.48 -2.18
CA ALA A 18 -3.66 -8.35 -1.80
C ALA A 18 -2.85 -7.05 -1.66
N GLY A 19 -1.64 -7.11 -1.09
CA GLY A 19 -0.72 -5.99 -1.02
C GLY A 19 -0.26 -5.51 -2.40
N ALA A 20 0.11 -6.43 -3.28
CA ALA A 20 0.50 -6.08 -4.66
C ALA A 20 -0.66 -5.44 -5.42
N VAL A 21 -1.88 -5.98 -5.29
CA VAL A 21 -3.09 -5.40 -5.89
C VAL A 21 -3.37 -4.01 -5.34
N ALA A 22 -3.28 -3.80 -4.02
CA ALA A 22 -3.48 -2.48 -3.42
C ALA A 22 -2.48 -1.44 -3.96
N TYR A 23 -1.21 -1.83 -4.15
CA TYR A 23 -0.21 -0.97 -4.80
C TYR A 23 -0.61 -0.62 -6.23
N LEU A 24 -0.99 -1.62 -7.04
CA LEU A 24 -1.35 -1.41 -8.44
C LEU A 24 -2.64 -0.60 -8.60
N LEU A 25 -3.61 -0.76 -7.70
CA LEU A 25 -4.81 0.07 -7.65
C LEU A 25 -4.47 1.53 -7.35
N GLY A 26 -3.58 1.77 -6.37
CA GLY A 26 -3.08 3.11 -6.07
C GLY A 26 -2.44 3.77 -7.30
N LEU A 27 -1.51 3.05 -7.95
CA LEU A 27 -0.86 3.54 -9.16
C LEU A 27 -1.85 3.76 -10.32
N GLY A 28 -2.83 2.86 -10.47
CA GLY A 28 -3.90 2.97 -11.46
C GLY A 28 -4.78 4.20 -11.26
N VAL A 29 -5.10 4.55 -10.01
CA VAL A 29 -5.83 5.79 -9.70
C VAL A 29 -5.04 7.03 -10.11
N ILE A 30 -3.72 7.05 -9.85
CA ILE A 30 -2.86 8.17 -10.26
C ILE A 30 -2.84 8.30 -11.79
N ALA A 31 -2.60 7.19 -12.50
CA ALA A 31 -2.60 7.19 -13.96
C ALA A 31 -3.96 7.61 -14.54
N ALA A 32 -5.07 7.15 -13.95
CA ALA A 32 -6.42 7.52 -14.37
C ALA A 32 -6.73 9.00 -14.10
N ALA A 33 -6.29 9.56 -12.97
CA ALA A 33 -6.44 10.97 -12.65
C ALA A 33 -5.68 11.86 -13.64
N GLU A 34 -4.46 11.47 -14.04
CA GLU A 34 -3.73 12.16 -15.11
C GLU A 34 -4.47 12.06 -16.46
N PHE A 35 -4.84 10.85 -16.86
CA PHE A 35 -5.50 10.61 -18.14
C PHE A 35 -6.83 11.37 -18.29
N THR A 36 -7.59 11.50 -17.20
CA THR A 36 -8.88 12.20 -17.19
C THR A 36 -8.76 13.70 -16.92
N GLY A 37 -7.56 14.20 -16.64
CA GLY A 37 -7.34 15.60 -16.21
C GLY A 37 -7.93 15.93 -14.84
N LEU A 38 -8.35 14.92 -14.06
CA LEU A 38 -8.88 15.05 -12.70
C LEU A 38 -7.76 15.07 -11.67
N HIS A 39 -6.72 15.85 -11.92
CA HIS A 39 -5.62 16.09 -11.00
C HIS A 39 -5.44 17.58 -10.73
N PRO A 40 -4.93 17.97 -9.55
CA PRO A 40 -4.53 19.33 -9.27
C PRO A 40 -3.54 19.86 -10.32
N SER A 41 -3.72 21.12 -10.74
CA SER A 41 -2.83 21.80 -11.70
C SER A 41 -1.48 22.24 -11.10
N GLY A 42 -1.34 22.17 -9.77
CA GLY A 42 -0.14 22.60 -9.04
C GLY A 42 0.41 21.52 -8.09
N GLY A 43 1.50 21.87 -7.40
CA GLY A 43 2.11 21.01 -6.39
C GLY A 43 2.95 19.87 -6.99
N VAL A 44 2.74 18.65 -6.50
CA VAL A 44 3.51 17.47 -6.95
C VAL A 44 3.20 17.09 -8.40
N TRP A 45 1.95 17.22 -8.83
CA TRP A 45 1.53 16.92 -10.21
C TRP A 45 2.20 17.80 -11.27
N ALA A 46 2.44 19.07 -10.95
CA ALA A 46 3.13 19.99 -11.87
C ALA A 46 4.64 19.73 -11.99
N ARG A 47 5.21 18.94 -11.08
CA ARG A 47 6.65 18.65 -11.03
C ARG A 47 7.05 17.38 -11.78
N THR A 48 6.08 16.66 -12.32
CA THR A 48 6.30 15.35 -12.90
C THR A 48 5.48 15.12 -14.15
N SER A 49 6.09 14.56 -15.20
CA SER A 49 5.40 14.12 -16.42
C SER A 49 5.76 12.66 -16.75
N GLY A 50 4.81 11.93 -17.32
CA GLY A 50 5.00 10.54 -17.76
C GLY A 50 5.05 9.50 -16.64
N GLY A 51 5.34 8.25 -17.00
CA GLY A 51 5.17 7.09 -16.11
C GLY A 51 6.01 7.11 -14.82
N VAL A 52 7.20 7.72 -14.83
CA VAL A 52 8.02 7.91 -13.62
C VAL A 52 7.37 8.93 -12.68
N GLY A 53 6.67 9.92 -13.24
CA GLY A 53 5.88 10.87 -12.48
C GLY A 53 4.77 10.22 -11.67
N HIS A 54 4.10 9.21 -12.24
CA HIS A 54 3.07 8.46 -11.51
C HIS A 54 3.64 7.77 -10.26
N LEU A 55 4.84 7.22 -10.35
CA LEU A 55 5.52 6.58 -9.21
C LEU A 55 5.82 7.61 -8.11
N PHE A 56 6.25 8.81 -8.47
CA PHE A 56 6.51 9.87 -7.49
C PHE A 56 5.23 10.36 -6.83
N VAL A 57 4.19 10.68 -7.62
CA VAL A 57 2.89 11.13 -7.12
C VAL A 57 2.29 10.06 -6.20
N HIS A 58 2.38 8.77 -6.59
CA HIS A 58 1.93 7.66 -5.76
C HIS A 58 2.66 7.61 -4.40
N MET A 59 3.98 7.76 -4.38
CA MET A 59 4.76 7.81 -3.13
C MET A 59 4.34 8.98 -2.24
N VAL A 60 4.19 10.18 -2.82
CA VAL A 60 3.78 11.36 -2.05
C VAL A 60 2.33 11.28 -1.60
N ALA A 61 1.45 10.61 -2.35
CA ALA A 61 0.07 10.40 -1.94
C ALA A 61 -0.05 9.56 -0.66
N HIS A 62 0.93 8.71 -0.32
CA HIS A 62 0.99 8.06 0.99
C HIS A 62 1.54 8.95 2.11
N LEU A 63 2.31 9.97 1.76
CA LEU A 63 2.99 10.89 2.67
C LEU A 63 2.58 12.32 2.34
N PRO A 64 1.37 12.76 2.77
CA PRO A 64 0.89 14.11 2.48
C PRO A 64 1.76 15.20 3.12
N VAL A 65 2.74 14.83 3.96
CA VAL A 65 3.85 15.70 4.37
C VAL A 65 5.12 15.26 3.65
N TRP A 66 5.62 16.11 2.77
CA TRP A 66 6.88 15.89 2.04
C TRP A 66 7.77 17.13 2.15
N GLU A 67 9.06 16.95 2.46
CA GLU A 67 10.01 18.05 2.67
C GLU A 67 9.44 19.16 3.57
N PHE A 68 8.86 18.76 4.71
CA PHE A 68 8.25 19.65 5.70
C PHE A 68 7.05 20.48 5.22
N THR A 69 6.50 20.15 4.04
CA THR A 69 5.35 20.84 3.46
C THR A 69 4.17 19.89 3.32
N VAL A 70 3.00 20.31 3.84
CA VAL A 70 1.75 19.57 3.65
C VAL A 70 1.26 19.76 2.21
N GLN A 71 1.17 18.68 1.47
CA GLN A 71 0.58 18.61 0.13
C GLN A 71 -0.94 18.39 0.26
N TRP A 72 -1.68 19.45 0.60
CA TRP A 72 -3.13 19.38 0.84
C TRP A 72 -3.92 18.71 -0.28
N THR A 73 -3.48 18.92 -1.52
CA THR A 73 -4.09 18.34 -2.71
C THR A 73 -3.94 16.81 -2.81
N MET A 74 -3.08 16.20 -1.98
CA MET A 74 -2.85 14.76 -1.92
C MET A 74 -3.73 14.05 -0.89
N LEU A 75 -4.33 14.77 0.06
CA LEU A 75 -5.12 14.16 1.14
C LEU A 75 -6.24 13.23 0.66
N PRO A 76 -7.01 13.55 -0.41
CA PRO A 76 -8.01 12.62 -0.92
C PRO A 76 -7.39 11.30 -1.39
N TYR A 77 -6.23 11.36 -2.06
CA TYR A 77 -5.50 10.17 -2.50
C TYR A 77 -4.92 9.40 -1.31
N THR A 78 -4.40 10.10 -0.29
CA THR A 78 -3.95 9.46 0.96
C THR A 78 -5.06 8.66 1.62
N GLY A 79 -6.25 9.26 1.75
CA GLY A 79 -7.42 8.60 2.32
C GLY A 79 -7.83 7.38 1.49
N LEU A 80 -7.90 7.53 0.16
CA LEU A 80 -8.26 6.44 -0.75
C LEU A 80 -7.25 5.28 -0.69
N PHE A 81 -5.95 5.56 -0.65
CA PHE A 81 -4.93 4.52 -0.59
C PHE A 81 -4.91 3.81 0.76
N ALA A 82 -5.18 4.54 1.85
CA ALA A 82 -5.43 3.94 3.15
C ALA A 82 -6.63 2.98 3.09
N VAL A 83 -7.72 3.34 2.40
CA VAL A 83 -8.87 2.46 2.18
C VAL A 83 -8.50 1.21 1.39
N PHE A 84 -7.67 1.30 0.34
CA PHE A 84 -7.20 0.11 -0.39
C PHE A 84 -6.42 -0.85 0.50
N LEU A 85 -5.55 -0.33 1.37
CA LEU A 85 -4.78 -1.16 2.30
C LEU A 85 -5.65 -1.76 3.42
N LEU A 86 -6.61 -0.98 3.94
CA LEU A 86 -7.63 -1.48 4.87
C LEU A 86 -8.45 -2.61 4.23
N ALA A 87 -8.89 -2.43 2.98
CA ALA A 87 -9.64 -3.44 2.25
C ALA A 87 -8.80 -4.70 1.98
N ALA A 88 -7.52 -4.55 1.65
CA ALA A 88 -6.59 -5.66 1.49
C ALA A 88 -6.44 -6.45 2.81
N GLY A 89 -6.23 -5.75 3.92
CA GLY A 89 -6.16 -6.35 5.25
C GLY A 89 -7.45 -7.07 5.65
N PHE A 90 -8.59 -6.43 5.41
CA PHE A 90 -9.91 -6.97 5.70
C PHE A 90 -10.19 -8.25 4.90
N ALA A 91 -9.94 -8.23 3.60
CA ALA A 91 -10.15 -9.38 2.72
C ALA A 91 -9.27 -10.58 3.12
N VAL A 92 -8.02 -10.34 3.53
CA VAL A 92 -7.13 -11.40 4.02
C VAL A 92 -7.58 -11.91 5.39
N GLY A 93 -8.03 -11.01 6.26
CA GLY A 93 -8.55 -11.35 7.59
C GLY A 93 -9.80 -12.23 7.53
N THR A 94 -10.79 -11.88 6.70
CA THR A 94 -12.02 -12.69 6.55
C THR A 94 -11.80 -14.03 5.86
N ALA A 95 -10.79 -14.13 4.99
CA ALA A 95 -10.47 -15.37 4.28
C ALA A 95 -9.57 -16.33 5.08
N SER A 96 -9.14 -15.96 6.29
CA SER A 96 -8.21 -16.74 7.10
C SER A 96 -8.96 -17.61 8.12
N ASP A 97 -8.78 -18.94 8.03
CA ASP A 97 -9.48 -19.93 8.88
C ASP A 97 -8.96 -20.01 10.33
N THR A 98 -7.98 -19.17 10.70
CA THR A 98 -7.41 -19.07 12.05
C THR A 98 -7.36 -17.62 12.43
N ASP A 99 -7.55 -17.31 13.72
CA ASP A 99 -7.36 -15.99 14.35
C ASP A 99 -6.15 -15.28 13.73
N ALA A 100 -6.41 -14.50 12.69
CA ALA A 100 -5.37 -13.87 11.92
C ALA A 100 -4.98 -12.63 12.67
N ASP A 101 -4.04 -12.79 13.60
CA ASP A 101 -3.48 -11.67 14.34
C ASP A 101 -3.10 -10.55 13.37
N ALA A 102 -3.50 -9.32 13.71
CA ALA A 102 -3.39 -8.13 12.88
C ALA A 102 -1.95 -7.94 12.38
N PHE A 103 -0.97 -8.27 13.23
CA PHE A 103 0.43 -8.21 12.87
C PHE A 103 0.81 -9.19 11.75
N ARG A 104 0.26 -10.42 11.78
CA ARG A 104 0.50 -11.44 10.76
C ARG A 104 -0.07 -11.02 9.41
N VAL A 105 -1.28 -10.49 9.38
CA VAL A 105 -1.91 -10.00 8.13
C VAL A 105 -1.17 -8.78 7.59
N GLY A 106 -0.87 -7.79 8.43
CA GLY A 106 -0.12 -6.61 8.03
C GLY A 106 1.24 -6.96 7.41
N ARG A 107 1.98 -7.89 8.02
CA ARG A 107 3.24 -8.40 7.43
C ARG A 107 3.04 -9.10 6.09
N ALA A 108 1.98 -9.88 5.93
CA ALA A 108 1.70 -10.55 4.67
C ALA A 108 1.39 -9.54 3.55
N VAL A 109 0.65 -8.48 3.86
CA VAL A 109 0.39 -7.35 2.93
C VAL A 109 1.69 -6.66 2.52
N VAL A 110 2.59 -6.41 3.48
CA VAL A 110 3.92 -5.81 3.22
C VAL A 110 4.74 -6.63 2.23
N VAL A 111 4.69 -7.97 2.29
CA VAL A 111 5.47 -8.85 1.39
C VAL A 111 5.16 -8.58 -0.09
N GLY A 112 3.92 -8.24 -0.43
CA GLY A 112 3.55 -7.90 -1.80
C GLY A 112 3.77 -6.43 -2.16
N TYR A 113 3.54 -5.54 -1.19
CA TYR A 113 3.59 -4.10 -1.41
C TYR A 113 5.04 -3.57 -1.47
N ALA A 114 5.89 -3.98 -0.53
CA ALA A 114 7.25 -3.46 -0.37
C ALA A 114 8.16 -3.65 -1.59
N PRO A 115 8.18 -4.80 -2.30
CA PRO A 115 9.03 -4.97 -3.48
C PRO A 115 8.66 -4.01 -4.61
N LEU A 116 7.37 -3.72 -4.80
CA LEU A 116 6.89 -2.77 -5.79
C LEU A 116 7.28 -1.34 -5.41
N THR A 117 7.14 -0.98 -4.13
CA THR A 117 7.62 0.31 -3.61
C THR A 117 9.13 0.48 -3.79
N LEU A 118 9.91 -0.57 -3.52
CA LEU A 118 11.35 -0.56 -3.68
C LEU A 118 11.73 -0.39 -5.16
N ALA A 119 11.11 -1.15 -6.05
CA ALA A 119 11.33 -1.01 -7.50
C ALA A 119 10.99 0.40 -8.01
N ALA A 120 9.88 0.97 -7.54
CA ALA A 120 9.49 2.34 -7.86
C ALA A 120 10.48 3.37 -7.32
N SER A 121 10.99 3.16 -6.10
CA SER A 121 11.98 4.04 -5.48
C SER A 121 13.31 4.00 -6.24
N ILE A 122 13.75 2.81 -6.67
CA ILE A 122 14.93 2.66 -7.52
C ILE A 122 14.72 3.38 -8.86
N ALA A 123 13.56 3.20 -9.51
CA ALA A 123 13.24 3.89 -10.76
C ALA A 123 13.28 5.43 -10.62
N LEU A 124 12.75 5.97 -9.51
CA LEU A 124 12.79 7.40 -9.21
C LEU A 124 14.21 7.94 -8.99
N VAL A 125 15.08 7.16 -8.34
CA VAL A 125 16.49 7.55 -8.15
C VAL A 125 17.25 7.48 -9.48
N LEU A 126 16.98 6.45 -10.30
CA LEU A 126 17.64 6.27 -11.59
C LEU A 126 17.17 7.25 -12.67
N SER A 127 16.00 7.86 -12.52
CA SER A 127 15.50 8.85 -13.49
C SER A 127 16.25 10.19 -13.47
N GLY A 128 17.31 10.32 -12.64
CA GLY A 128 18.26 11.43 -12.69
C GLY A 128 17.73 12.79 -12.22
N GLY A 129 16.54 12.82 -11.61
CA GLY A 129 15.95 14.04 -11.05
C GLY A 129 16.55 14.44 -9.69
N ALA A 130 16.05 15.52 -9.10
CA ALA A 130 16.43 16.05 -7.78
C ALA A 130 16.18 15.09 -6.58
N ILE A 131 15.81 13.84 -6.85
CA ILE A 131 15.47 12.80 -5.88
C ILE A 131 16.70 11.90 -5.71
N THR A 132 17.40 12.04 -4.59
CA THR A 132 18.57 11.23 -4.27
C THR A 132 18.19 9.95 -3.54
N ALA A 133 19.06 8.94 -3.59
CA ALA A 133 18.87 7.69 -2.86
C ALA A 133 18.62 7.92 -1.35
N VAL A 134 19.40 8.82 -0.75
CA VAL A 134 19.26 9.18 0.68
C VAL A 134 17.89 9.79 0.97
N ARG A 135 17.37 10.65 0.09
CA ARG A 135 16.04 11.25 0.24
C ARG A 135 14.91 10.22 0.09
N MET A 136 15.15 9.10 -0.57
CA MET A 136 14.15 8.06 -0.78
C MET A 136 14.11 7.00 0.33
N VAL A 137 15.16 6.82 1.14
CA VAL A 137 15.20 5.78 2.18
C VAL A 137 13.98 5.83 3.11
N ALA A 138 13.73 6.98 3.75
CA ALA A 138 12.62 7.13 4.68
C ALA A 138 11.25 6.96 3.98
N PRO A 139 10.99 7.60 2.83
CA PRO A 139 9.79 7.34 2.03
C PRO A 139 9.59 5.87 1.66
N THR A 140 10.62 5.18 1.16
CA THR A 140 10.52 3.77 0.76
C THR A 140 10.14 2.88 1.93
N VAL A 141 10.72 3.11 3.12
CA VAL A 141 10.40 2.33 4.31
C VAL A 141 9.01 2.68 4.84
N LEU A 142 8.64 3.96 4.89
CA LEU A 142 7.32 4.39 5.35
C LEU A 142 6.21 3.84 4.45
N VAL A 143 6.30 4.10 3.15
CA VAL A 143 5.29 3.69 2.16
C VAL A 143 5.33 2.19 1.91
N GLY A 144 6.51 1.58 1.85
CA GLY A 144 6.66 0.17 1.52
C GLY A 144 6.43 -0.77 2.68
N VAL A 145 6.61 -0.32 3.93
CA VAL A 145 6.55 -1.17 5.12
C VAL A 145 5.54 -0.66 6.13
N PHE A 146 5.72 0.54 6.68
CA PHE A 146 4.91 0.98 7.82
C PHE A 146 3.44 1.19 7.47
N VAL A 147 3.17 1.91 6.37
CA VAL A 147 1.82 2.19 5.88
C VAL A 147 1.04 0.91 5.58
N PRO A 148 1.53 -0.03 4.74
CA PRO A 148 0.82 -1.28 4.47
C PRO A 148 0.71 -2.19 5.69
N ALA A 149 1.71 -2.21 6.58
CA ALA A 149 1.62 -2.98 7.82
C ALA A 149 0.50 -2.45 8.74
N LEU A 150 0.45 -1.13 8.92
CA LEU A 150 -0.53 -0.48 9.78
C LEU A 150 -1.95 -0.64 9.24
N PHE A 151 -2.20 -0.17 8.01
CA PHE A 151 -3.55 -0.20 7.45
C PHE A 151 -4.00 -1.62 7.08
N GLY A 152 -3.09 -2.48 6.62
CA GLY A 152 -3.39 -3.91 6.43
C GLY A 152 -3.71 -4.61 7.75
N GLY A 153 -2.99 -4.31 8.83
CA GLY A 153 -3.29 -4.83 10.17
C GLY A 153 -4.63 -4.33 10.70
N LEU A 154 -4.92 -3.03 10.57
CA LEU A 154 -6.21 -2.45 10.96
C LEU A 154 -7.39 -3.06 10.18
N GLY A 155 -7.20 -3.34 8.89
CA GLY A 155 -8.19 -4.06 8.08
C GLY A 155 -8.52 -5.44 8.66
N ALA A 156 -7.51 -6.19 9.10
CA ALA A 156 -7.69 -7.49 9.73
C ALA A 156 -8.42 -7.40 11.08
N VAL A 157 -8.13 -6.38 11.90
CA VAL A 157 -8.88 -6.11 13.14
C VAL A 157 -10.35 -5.88 12.84
N ALA A 158 -10.66 -5.06 11.82
CA ALA A 158 -12.04 -4.82 11.42
C ALA A 158 -12.73 -6.11 10.95
N ALA A 159 -12.04 -6.98 10.20
CA ALA A 159 -12.56 -8.29 9.79
C ALA A 159 -12.94 -9.16 10.98
N ALA A 160 -12.07 -9.24 12.00
CA ALA A 160 -12.32 -10.03 13.21
C ALA A 160 -13.53 -9.54 14.01
N ARG A 161 -13.88 -8.25 13.91
CA ARG A 161 -15.07 -7.67 14.57
C ARG A 161 -16.38 -7.92 13.81
N VAL A 162 -16.30 -8.23 12.52
CA VAL A 162 -17.47 -8.45 11.64
C VAL A 162 -17.75 -9.95 11.46
N ALA A 163 -16.73 -10.79 11.55
CA ALA A 163 -16.92 -12.24 11.62
C ALA A 163 -17.81 -12.54 12.84
N PRO A 164 -19.01 -13.12 12.66
CA PRO A 164 -19.83 -13.51 13.79
C PRO A 164 -19.00 -14.43 14.67
N THR A 165 -18.99 -14.18 15.97
CA THR A 165 -18.54 -15.15 16.95
C THR A 165 -19.38 -16.41 16.75
N ALA A 166 -18.90 -17.35 15.92
CA ALA A 166 -19.42 -18.70 15.78
C ALA A 166 -19.14 -19.54 17.04
N ALA A 167 -19.09 -18.88 18.18
CA ALA A 167 -18.91 -19.36 19.53
C ALA A 167 -19.78 -18.48 20.43
N GLY A 168 -21.09 -18.53 20.18
CA GLY A 168 -22.00 -18.68 21.30
C GLY A 168 -21.72 -20.06 21.88
N GLU A 169 -20.92 -20.06 22.95
CA GLU A 169 -20.59 -21.15 23.88
C GLU A 169 -21.86 -21.81 24.52
N PRO A 170 -21.71 -22.92 25.27
CA PRO A 170 -22.45 -24.19 25.22
C PRO A 170 -23.97 -24.18 25.47
#